data_AF-A0AAU6P637-F1
#
_entry.id   AF-A0AAU6P637-F1
#
_cell.length_a   1.000
_cell.length_b   1.000
_cell.length_c   1.000
_cell.angle_alpha   90.00
_cell.angle_beta   90.00
_cell.angle_gamma   90.00
#
_symmetry.space_group_name_H-M   'P 1'
#
loop_
_entity.id
_entity.type
_entity.pdbx_description
1 polymer ?
#
loop_
_entity_poly.entity_id
_entity_poly.type
_entity_poly.pdbx_seq_one_letter_code
_entity_poly.pdbx_strand_id
1 'polypeptide(L)'
;MEIGNKMIKMNWKFRVIFALLTGIFYTLMLWLFDYFSDENLYSTGSLIFQGVGFGILFGIGFPYVSEKFAGKFSKNMGIKIEPEIELNEEIEIEGPANLFRGIEGVGGKIFLTNKKLIFKSHKINVQKGQTNIEYSKIQEIVKRKTAKLIDNGIRITTDNGKKYDFVVNERDLWFEKINERKKMKNAVQHRL
;
A
#
# COMPACT_ATOMS: atom_id res chain seq x y z
N MET A 1 14.59 -9.48 9.21
CA MET A 1 14.84 -8.78 7.92
C MET A 1 13.64 -7.91 7.60
N GLU A 2 13.84 -6.67 7.15
CA GLU A 2 12.72 -5.83 6.69
C GLU A 2 12.62 -5.83 5.15
N ILE A 3 11.39 -5.96 4.62
CA ILE A 3 11.10 -5.87 3.18
C ILE A 3 9.85 -5.01 2.94
N GLY A 4 9.60 -4.58 1.70
CA GLY A 4 8.46 -3.73 1.36
C GLY A 4 8.65 -2.25 1.69
N ASN A 5 9.83 -1.85 2.16
CA ASN A 5 10.14 -0.45 2.50
C ASN A 5 10.67 0.36 1.32
N LYS A 6 10.90 -0.26 0.15
CA LYS A 6 11.34 0.46 -1.05
C LYS A 6 10.28 1.44 -1.50
N MET A 7 10.61 2.73 -1.47
CA MET A 7 9.76 3.78 -2.00
C MET A 7 9.70 3.70 -3.54
N ILE A 8 8.50 3.69 -4.08
CA ILE A 8 8.29 3.79 -5.52
C ILE A 8 8.49 5.25 -5.92
N LYS A 9 9.57 5.53 -6.64
CA LYS A 9 9.83 6.88 -7.19
C LYS A 9 9.03 7.07 -8.46
N MET A 10 8.38 8.22 -8.56
CA MET A 10 7.57 8.55 -9.73
C MET A 10 8.49 8.95 -10.90
N ASN A 11 8.30 8.31 -12.06
CA ASN A 11 9.07 8.62 -13.27
C ASN A 11 8.86 10.08 -13.69
N TRP A 12 9.92 10.77 -14.14
CA TRP A 12 9.86 12.15 -14.63
C TRP A 12 8.81 12.36 -15.72
N LYS A 13 8.69 11.43 -16.68
CA LYS A 13 7.64 11.53 -17.73
C LYS A 13 6.24 11.55 -17.12
N PHE A 14 6.01 10.70 -16.12
CA PHE A 14 4.73 10.65 -15.42
C PHE A 14 4.48 11.92 -14.60
N ARG A 15 5.51 12.48 -13.95
CA ARG A 15 5.42 13.77 -13.23
C ARG A 15 4.93 14.89 -14.14
N VAL A 16 5.52 15.01 -15.33
CA VAL A 16 5.13 16.04 -16.31
C VAL A 16 3.70 15.82 -16.81
N ILE A 17 3.34 14.59 -17.19
CA ILE A 17 1.97 14.28 -17.63
C ILE A 17 0.95 14.56 -16.52
N PHE A 18 1.26 14.15 -15.29
CA PHE A 18 0.41 14.41 -14.13
C PHE A 18 0.26 15.90 -13.82
N ALA A 19 1.34 16.68 -13.95
CA ALA A 19 1.31 18.15 -13.82
C ALA A 19 0.32 18.80 -14.79
N LEU A 20 0.37 18.37 -16.07
CA LEU A 20 -0.53 18.89 -17.11
C LEU A 20 -1.98 18.50 -16.83
N LEU A 21 -2.25 17.22 -16.54
CA LEU A 21 -3.60 16.74 -16.29
C LEU A 21 -4.23 17.41 -15.06
N THR A 22 -3.48 17.54 -13.97
CA THR A 22 -3.98 18.20 -12.74
C THR A 22 -4.18 19.69 -12.94
N GLY A 23 -3.29 20.39 -13.65
CA GLY A 23 -3.46 21.79 -13.99
C GLY A 23 -4.70 22.04 -14.85
N ILE A 24 -4.89 21.26 -15.93
CA ILE A 24 -6.07 21.35 -16.80
C ILE A 24 -7.35 21.07 -16.02
N PHE A 25 -7.37 19.98 -15.23
CA PHE A 25 -8.53 19.62 -14.43
C PHE A 25 -8.88 20.71 -13.41
N TYR A 26 -7.87 21.26 -12.73
CA TYR A 26 -8.07 22.34 -11.76
C TYR A 26 -8.62 23.62 -12.42
N THR A 27 -8.05 24.04 -13.56
CA THR A 27 -8.58 25.18 -14.32
C THR A 27 -10.01 24.95 -14.78
N LEU A 28 -10.34 23.73 -15.25
CA LEU A 28 -11.71 23.37 -15.63
C LEU A 28 -12.67 23.46 -14.44
N MET A 29 -12.27 23.00 -13.26
CA MET A 29 -13.07 23.11 -12.04
C MET A 29 -13.32 24.56 -11.64
N LEU A 30 -12.29 25.42 -11.68
CA LEU A 30 -12.45 26.85 -11.39
C LEU A 30 -13.35 27.55 -12.41
N TRP A 31 -13.17 27.26 -13.70
CA TRP A 31 -14.01 27.81 -14.75
C TRP A 31 -15.47 27.36 -14.62
N LEU A 32 -15.72 26.08 -14.30
CA LEU A 32 -17.07 25.59 -14.02
C LEU A 32 -17.68 26.30 -12.82
N PHE A 33 -16.92 26.45 -11.73
CA PHE A 33 -17.39 27.17 -10.55
C PHE A 33 -17.76 28.63 -10.89
N ASP A 34 -16.90 29.30 -11.66
CA ASP A 34 -17.16 30.67 -12.14
C ASP A 34 -18.44 30.77 -12.98
N TYR A 35 -18.58 29.86 -13.94
CA TYR A 35 -19.73 29.77 -14.84
C TYR A 35 -21.06 29.62 -14.08
N PHE A 36 -21.06 28.88 -12.97
CA PHE A 36 -22.25 28.70 -12.13
C PHE A 36 -22.45 29.76 -11.06
N SER A 37 -21.46 30.63 -10.81
CA SER A 37 -21.52 31.61 -9.73
C SER A 37 -22.12 32.95 -10.16
N ASP A 38 -22.38 33.19 -11.45
CA ASP A 38 -22.88 34.46 -12.04
C ASP A 38 -22.06 35.73 -11.69
N GLU A 39 -20.93 35.59 -11.01
CA GLU A 39 -20.15 36.68 -10.40
C GLU A 39 -18.89 37.08 -11.19
N ASN A 40 -18.56 36.41 -12.31
CA ASN A 40 -17.30 36.62 -13.07
C ASN A 40 -16.07 36.70 -12.15
N LEU A 41 -15.93 35.71 -11.28
CA LEU A 41 -14.93 35.60 -10.22
C LEU A 41 -13.49 35.50 -10.77
N TYR A 42 -13.28 34.95 -11.97
CA TYR A 42 -11.94 34.72 -12.49
C TYR A 42 -11.73 35.28 -13.90
N SER A 43 -10.68 36.08 -14.05
CA SER A 43 -10.19 36.44 -15.39
C SER A 43 -9.50 35.25 -16.06
N THR A 44 -9.50 35.21 -17.40
CA THR A 44 -8.79 34.18 -18.19
C THR A 44 -7.31 34.08 -17.81
N GLY A 45 -6.64 35.21 -17.56
CA GLY A 45 -5.25 35.23 -17.11
C GLY A 45 -5.06 34.59 -15.73
N SER A 46 -5.98 34.84 -14.80
CA SER A 46 -5.97 34.24 -13.46
C SER A 46 -6.16 32.72 -13.52
N LEU A 47 -7.11 32.26 -14.33
CA LEU A 47 -7.37 30.81 -14.54
C LEU A 47 -6.14 30.07 -15.08
N ILE A 48 -5.43 30.66 -16.04
CA ILE A 48 -4.20 30.09 -16.61
C ILE A 48 -3.08 30.09 -15.55
N PHE A 49 -2.86 31.22 -14.87
CA PHE A 49 -1.81 31.35 -13.86
C PHE A 49 -1.99 30.34 -12.72
N GLN A 50 -3.21 30.23 -12.18
CA GLN A 50 -3.53 29.29 -11.12
C GLN A 50 -3.43 27.83 -11.60
N GLY A 51 -3.90 27.51 -12.82
CA GLY A 51 -3.78 26.19 -13.40
C GLY A 51 -2.34 25.71 -13.56
N VAL A 52 -1.48 26.56 -14.14
CA VAL A 52 -0.05 26.27 -14.30
C VAL A 52 0.63 26.13 -12.94
N GLY A 53 0.36 27.06 -12.01
CA GLY A 53 0.89 27.02 -10.66
C GLY A 53 0.50 25.73 -9.92
N PHE A 54 -0.78 25.34 -9.99
CA PHE A 54 -1.30 24.13 -9.37
C PHE A 54 -0.68 22.87 -9.98
N GLY A 55 -0.61 22.82 -11.32
CA GLY A 55 0.04 21.71 -12.03
C GLY A 55 1.51 21.53 -11.65
N ILE A 56 2.28 22.62 -11.59
CA ILE A 56 3.70 22.58 -11.15
C ILE A 56 3.79 22.14 -9.69
N LEU A 57 2.96 22.70 -8.82
CA LEU A 57 2.93 22.36 -7.39
C LEU A 57 2.69 20.86 -7.20
N PHE A 58 1.68 20.27 -7.84
CA PHE A 58 1.33 18.87 -7.62
C PHE A 58 2.13 17.88 -8.48
N GLY A 59 2.59 18.29 -9.66
CA GLY A 59 3.36 17.44 -10.56
C GLY A 59 4.86 17.40 -10.26
N ILE A 60 5.43 18.48 -9.71
CA ILE A 60 6.87 18.61 -9.49
C ILE A 60 7.17 18.90 -8.02
N GLY A 61 6.58 19.97 -7.46
CA GLY A 61 6.88 20.43 -6.10
C GLY A 61 6.55 19.39 -5.02
N PHE A 62 5.32 18.87 -5.05
CA PHE A 62 4.82 17.90 -4.08
C PHE A 62 5.57 16.56 -4.16
N PRO A 63 5.82 15.95 -5.33
CA PRO A 63 6.67 14.76 -5.41
C PRO A 63 8.07 14.98 -4.82
N TYR A 64 8.71 16.12 -5.06
CA TYR A 64 10.03 16.42 -4.50
C TYR A 64 10.00 16.54 -2.97
N VAL A 65 9.04 17.30 -2.43
CA VAL A 65 8.88 17.46 -0.98
C VAL A 65 8.50 16.13 -0.34
N SER A 66 7.50 15.44 -0.88
CA SER A 66 7.03 14.17 -0.35
C SER A 66 8.13 13.11 -0.37
N GLU A 67 8.95 12.98 -1.41
CA GLU A 67 10.09 12.05 -1.41
C GLU A 67 11.09 12.34 -0.29
N LYS A 68 11.34 13.62 0.03
CA LYS A 68 12.26 14.03 1.10
C LYS A 68 11.69 13.78 2.50
N PHE A 69 10.37 13.95 2.68
CA PHE A 69 9.71 13.82 3.98
C PHE A 69 9.09 12.43 4.23
N ALA A 70 8.77 11.66 3.18
CA ALA A 70 8.12 10.36 3.27
C ALA A 70 8.94 9.33 4.05
N GLY A 71 10.27 9.33 3.89
CA GLY A 71 11.14 8.44 4.66
C GLY A 71 11.02 8.64 6.18
N LYS A 72 10.84 9.89 6.62
CA LYS A 72 10.69 10.23 8.05
C LYS A 72 9.29 9.89 8.58
N PHE A 73 8.25 10.10 7.75
CA PHE A 73 6.86 9.79 8.11
C PHE A 73 6.57 8.29 8.13
N SER A 74 7.02 7.55 7.11
CA SER A 74 6.84 6.10 6.97
C SER A 74 7.49 5.35 8.13
N LYS A 75 8.70 5.78 8.54
CA LYS A 75 9.41 5.21 9.69
C LYS A 75 8.57 5.37 10.96
N ASN A 76 8.06 6.57 11.24
CA ASN A 76 7.32 6.84 12.47
C ASN A 76 5.95 6.14 12.56
N MET A 77 5.27 5.92 11.44
CA MET A 77 3.97 5.22 11.40
C MET A 77 4.13 3.70 11.59
N GLY A 78 5.19 3.11 11.01
CA GLY A 78 5.45 1.67 11.06
C GLY A 78 6.15 1.17 12.33
N ILE A 79 6.94 2.01 13.01
CA ILE A 79 7.78 1.62 14.17
C ILE A 79 6.97 1.03 15.34
N LYS A 80 5.70 1.42 15.54
CA LYS A 80 4.92 1.03 16.74
C LYS A 80 3.96 -0.15 16.56
N ILE A 81 4.05 -0.89 15.46
CA ILE A 81 3.25 -2.10 15.29
C ILE A 81 4.07 -3.29 15.76
N GLU A 82 3.64 -3.87 16.87
CA GLU A 82 4.16 -5.13 17.38
C GLU A 82 3.03 -6.18 17.36
N PRO A 83 3.28 -7.40 16.85
CA PRO A 83 2.32 -8.48 16.90
C PRO A 83 2.38 -9.18 18.26
N GLU A 84 1.27 -9.79 18.65
CA GLU A 84 1.26 -10.79 19.71
C GLU A 84 1.81 -12.10 19.13
N ILE A 85 2.87 -12.63 19.73
CA ILE A 85 3.56 -13.86 19.32
C ILE A 85 3.52 -14.91 20.44
N GLU A 86 3.56 -16.18 20.06
CA GLU A 86 3.58 -17.30 20.99
C GLU A 86 4.97 -17.52 21.62
N LEU A 87 5.04 -18.34 22.67
CA LEU A 87 6.32 -18.81 23.20
C LEU A 87 7.13 -19.55 22.12
N ASN A 88 8.43 -19.24 22.03
CA ASN A 88 9.36 -19.75 21.01
C ASN A 88 8.98 -19.43 19.55
N GLU A 89 8.16 -18.40 19.34
CA GLU A 89 7.89 -17.84 18.03
C GLU A 89 8.85 -16.67 17.77
N GLU A 90 9.49 -16.67 16.60
CA GLU A 90 10.49 -15.64 16.23
C GLU A 90 10.08 -14.96 14.93
N ILE A 91 10.18 -13.63 14.91
CA ILE A 91 9.92 -12.82 13.71
C ILE A 91 11.18 -12.84 12.83
N GLU A 92 11.05 -13.37 11.62
CA GLU A 92 12.16 -13.52 10.68
C GLU A 92 12.14 -12.40 9.62
N ILE A 93 10.96 -12.06 9.12
CA ILE A 93 10.74 -11.05 8.09
C ILE A 93 9.56 -10.17 8.47
N GLU A 94 9.65 -8.87 8.22
CA GLU A 94 8.53 -7.96 8.46
C GLU A 94 8.51 -6.78 7.47
N GLY A 95 7.34 -6.15 7.32
CA GLY A 95 7.21 -4.99 6.45
C GLY A 95 5.78 -4.47 6.27
N PRO A 96 5.64 -3.25 5.73
CA PRO A 96 4.36 -2.58 5.60
C PRO A 96 3.43 -3.32 4.63
N ALA A 97 2.15 -3.37 4.98
CA ALA A 97 1.12 -4.00 4.16
C ALA A 97 -0.26 -3.44 4.49
N ASN A 98 -1.19 -3.57 3.54
CA ASN A 98 -2.60 -3.40 3.82
C ASN A 98 -3.32 -4.75 3.66
N LEU A 99 -4.34 -5.01 4.47
CA LEU A 99 -5.23 -6.15 4.34
C LEU A 99 -6.64 -5.65 4.03
N PHE A 100 -7.24 -6.14 2.94
CA PHE A 100 -8.65 -5.88 2.67
C PHE A 100 -9.54 -6.63 3.67
N ARG A 101 -10.44 -5.90 4.32
CA ARG A 101 -11.50 -6.44 5.16
C ARG A 101 -12.83 -5.91 4.66
N GLY A 102 -13.50 -6.71 3.83
CA GLY A 102 -14.62 -6.25 3.02
C GLY A 102 -14.15 -5.24 1.96
N ILE A 103 -14.74 -4.05 1.96
CA ILE A 103 -14.39 -2.96 1.03
C ILE A 103 -13.24 -2.07 1.55
N GLU A 104 -12.87 -2.19 2.82
CA GLU A 104 -11.84 -1.34 3.46
C GLU A 104 -10.45 -1.97 3.32
N GLY A 105 -9.47 -1.18 2.88
CA GLY A 105 -8.05 -1.52 2.96
C GLY A 105 -7.47 -1.08 4.30
N VAL A 106 -7.27 -2.03 5.22
CA VAL A 106 -6.74 -1.75 6.58
C VAL A 106 -5.22 -1.71 6.55
N GLY A 107 -4.63 -0.59 6.93
CA GLY A 107 -3.17 -0.44 6.97
C GLY A 107 -2.51 -1.11 8.18
N GLY A 108 -1.33 -1.69 7.98
CA GLY A 108 -0.60 -2.38 9.03
C GLY A 108 0.77 -2.91 8.60
N LYS A 109 1.19 -4.00 9.25
CA LYS A 109 2.46 -4.69 8.99
C LYS A 109 2.22 -6.19 8.89
N ILE A 110 2.89 -6.83 7.93
CA ILE A 110 3.02 -8.30 7.88
C ILE A 110 4.30 -8.68 8.61
N PHE A 111 4.23 -9.77 9.35
CA PHE A 111 5.35 -10.45 9.99
C PHE A 111 5.32 -11.92 9.54
N LEU A 112 6.42 -12.41 8.97
CA LEU A 112 6.64 -13.83 8.77
C LEU A 112 7.45 -14.33 9.94
N THR A 113 6.85 -15.20 10.73
CA THR A 113 7.54 -15.89 11.82
C THR A 113 8.01 -17.26 11.35
N ASN A 114 8.77 -17.94 12.21
CA ASN A 114 9.10 -19.36 12.06
C ASN A 114 7.87 -20.31 12.12
N LYS A 115 6.68 -19.80 12.49
CA LYS A 115 5.44 -20.60 12.63
C LYS A 115 4.34 -20.20 11.63
N LYS A 116 4.09 -18.91 11.45
CA LYS A 116 2.90 -18.39 10.74
C LYS A 116 3.15 -17.00 10.14
N LEU A 117 2.29 -16.61 9.23
CA LEU A 117 2.16 -15.23 8.79
C LEU A 117 1.22 -14.49 9.74
N ILE A 118 1.66 -13.35 10.24
CA ILE A 118 0.87 -12.46 11.09
C ILE A 118 0.67 -11.13 10.36
N PHE A 119 -0.57 -10.65 10.31
CA PHE A 119 -0.86 -9.26 9.96
C PHE A 119 -1.38 -8.52 11.20
N LYS A 120 -0.81 -7.35 11.50
CA LYS A 120 -1.28 -6.48 12.59
C LYS A 120 -1.59 -5.09 12.03
N SER A 121 -2.84 -4.66 12.19
CA SER A 121 -3.29 -3.33 11.78
C SER A 121 -2.75 -2.22 12.70
N HIS A 122 -2.62 -0.99 12.20
CA HIS A 122 -2.42 0.18 13.08
C HIS A 122 -3.59 0.37 14.07
N LYS A 123 -3.28 0.94 15.24
CA LYS A 123 -4.26 1.25 16.30
C LYS A 123 -5.29 2.32 15.90
N ILE A 124 -5.03 3.08 14.82
CA ILE A 124 -5.89 4.17 14.33
C ILE A 124 -6.98 3.71 13.36
N ASN A 125 -6.89 2.51 12.78
CA ASN A 125 -7.88 2.02 11.80
C ASN A 125 -9.24 1.78 12.45
N VAL A 126 -10.33 1.79 11.67
CA VAL A 126 -11.66 1.39 12.17
C VAL A 126 -11.68 -0.11 12.45
N GLN A 127 -11.30 -0.93 11.45
CA GLN A 127 -11.18 -2.37 11.62
C GLN A 127 -9.77 -2.75 12.12
N LYS A 128 -9.63 -2.90 13.43
CA LYS A 128 -8.34 -3.22 14.10
C LYS A 128 -8.15 -4.72 14.32
N GLY A 129 -6.95 -5.12 14.74
CA GLY A 129 -6.65 -6.45 15.27
C GLY A 129 -5.57 -7.19 14.53
N GLN A 130 -5.31 -8.41 14.99
CA GLN A 130 -4.33 -9.32 14.43
C GLN A 130 -5.00 -10.41 13.58
N THR A 131 -4.33 -10.82 12.52
CA THR A 131 -4.75 -11.93 11.66
C THR A 131 -3.58 -12.89 11.57
N ASN A 132 -3.79 -14.12 12.04
CA ASN A 132 -2.81 -15.18 12.03
C ASN A 132 -3.16 -16.18 10.92
N ILE A 133 -2.19 -16.55 10.11
CA ILE A 133 -2.34 -17.53 9.03
C ILE A 133 -1.18 -18.53 9.14
N GLU A 134 -1.47 -19.71 9.68
CA GLU A 134 -0.51 -20.81 9.74
C GLU A 134 -0.10 -21.24 8.33
N TYR A 135 1.20 -21.47 8.10
CA TYR A 135 1.69 -21.85 6.78
C TYR A 135 1.14 -23.20 6.30
N SER A 136 0.92 -24.14 7.22
CA SER A 136 0.30 -25.45 6.97
C SER A 136 -1.14 -25.34 6.48
N LYS A 137 -1.84 -24.26 6.84
CA LYS A 137 -3.22 -23.99 6.44
C LYS A 137 -3.33 -23.25 5.12
N ILE A 138 -2.21 -22.80 4.53
CA ILE A 138 -2.23 -22.10 3.25
C ILE A 138 -2.36 -23.11 2.11
N GLN A 139 -3.54 -23.13 1.48
CA GLN A 139 -3.78 -23.94 0.29
C GLN A 139 -3.15 -23.31 -0.95
N GLU A 140 -3.30 -21.99 -1.14
CA GLU A 140 -2.91 -21.30 -2.36
C GLU A 140 -2.41 -19.88 -2.06
N ILE A 141 -1.43 -19.42 -2.85
CA ILE A 141 -0.96 -18.04 -2.86
C ILE A 141 -0.94 -17.58 -4.31
N VAL A 142 -1.62 -16.48 -4.63
CA VAL A 142 -1.66 -15.92 -5.99
C VAL A 142 -1.32 -14.43 -5.99
N LYS A 143 -0.60 -14.00 -7.03
CA LYS A 143 -0.36 -12.57 -7.29
C LYS A 143 -1.64 -11.96 -7.87
N ARG A 144 -1.94 -10.72 -7.48
CA ARG A 144 -3.11 -9.97 -7.98
C ARG A 144 -2.76 -8.52 -8.27
N LYS A 145 -3.71 -7.84 -8.90
CA LYS A 145 -3.71 -6.39 -9.09
C LYS A 145 -4.70 -5.72 -8.14
N THR A 146 -4.29 -4.61 -7.52
CA THR A 146 -5.22 -3.74 -6.79
C THR A 146 -5.99 -2.87 -7.79
N ALA A 147 -7.31 -2.80 -7.61
CA ALA A 147 -8.22 -2.12 -8.53
C ALA A 147 -8.06 -2.54 -10.01
N LYS A 148 -7.57 -3.77 -10.27
CA LYS A 148 -7.19 -4.29 -11.60
C LYS A 148 -6.07 -3.53 -12.34
N LEU A 149 -5.42 -2.57 -11.68
CA LEU A 149 -4.43 -1.67 -12.31
C LEU A 149 -3.01 -1.88 -11.78
N ILE A 150 -2.84 -1.96 -10.46
CA ILE A 150 -1.51 -1.90 -9.83
C ILE A 150 -1.07 -3.30 -9.40
N ASP A 151 0.11 -3.72 -9.85
CA ASP A 151 0.72 -5.03 -9.60
C ASP A 151 1.33 -5.18 -8.19
N ASN A 152 0.52 -4.92 -7.15
CA ASN A 152 0.94 -4.90 -5.75
C ASN A 152 0.09 -5.78 -4.82
N GLY A 153 -0.74 -6.69 -5.36
CA GLY A 153 -1.62 -7.54 -4.56
C GLY A 153 -1.10 -8.98 -4.38
N ILE A 154 -1.35 -9.56 -3.20
CA ILE A 154 -1.21 -11.01 -2.93
C ILE A 154 -2.51 -11.51 -2.33
N ARG A 155 -3.04 -12.63 -2.80
CA ARG A 155 -4.13 -13.36 -2.16
C ARG A 155 -3.61 -14.65 -1.57
N ILE A 156 -3.93 -14.88 -0.30
CA ILE A 156 -3.71 -16.14 0.39
C ILE A 156 -5.06 -16.80 0.60
N THR A 157 -5.21 -18.03 0.11
CA THR A 157 -6.40 -18.86 0.33
C THR A 157 -6.03 -19.99 1.29
N THR A 158 -6.76 -20.12 2.39
CA THR A 158 -6.57 -21.22 3.35
C THR A 158 -7.36 -22.47 2.94
N ASP A 159 -7.01 -23.62 3.51
CA ASP A 159 -7.66 -24.93 3.27
C ASP A 159 -9.19 -24.93 3.45
N ASN A 160 -9.70 -24.11 4.37
CA ASN A 160 -11.13 -23.88 4.58
C ASN A 160 -11.77 -22.86 3.61
N GLY A 161 -11.06 -22.42 2.58
CA GLY A 161 -11.55 -21.51 1.54
C GLY A 161 -11.54 -20.02 1.91
N LYS A 162 -11.10 -19.64 3.12
CA LYS A 162 -11.00 -18.23 3.52
C LYS A 162 -9.90 -17.52 2.74
N LYS A 163 -10.19 -16.30 2.28
CA LYS A 163 -9.30 -15.50 1.43
C LYS A 163 -8.83 -14.26 2.17
N TYR A 164 -7.52 -14.01 2.10
CA TYR A 164 -6.88 -12.82 2.65
C TYR A 164 -6.18 -12.07 1.52
N ASP A 165 -6.66 -10.86 1.27
CA ASP A 165 -6.26 -10.03 0.16
C ASP A 165 -5.34 -8.91 0.66
N PHE A 166 -4.04 -9.08 0.46
CA PHE A 166 -3.01 -8.13 0.86
C PHE A 166 -2.60 -7.20 -0.28
N VAL A 167 -2.21 -5.98 0.08
CA VAL A 167 -1.50 -5.03 -0.77
C VAL A 167 -0.13 -4.77 -0.15
N VAL A 168 0.94 -4.98 -0.92
CA VAL A 168 2.32 -4.91 -0.44
C VAL A 168 3.22 -4.26 -1.48
N ASN A 169 4.27 -3.58 -1.02
CA ASN A 169 5.41 -3.25 -1.86
C ASN A 169 6.33 -4.47 -1.99
N GLU A 170 7.13 -4.54 -3.06
CA GLU A 170 8.01 -5.69 -3.33
C GLU A 170 7.23 -7.03 -3.37
N ARG A 171 6.06 -7.02 -4.03
CA ARG A 171 5.12 -8.16 -4.15
C ARG A 171 5.81 -9.49 -4.44
N ASP A 172 6.76 -9.50 -5.37
CA ASP A 172 7.39 -10.75 -5.80
C ASP A 172 8.27 -11.36 -4.69
N LEU A 173 8.95 -10.52 -3.90
CA LEU A 173 9.74 -10.96 -2.75
C LEU A 173 8.84 -11.50 -1.64
N TRP A 174 7.72 -10.83 -1.33
CA TRP A 174 6.73 -11.38 -0.40
C TRP A 174 6.18 -12.71 -0.87
N PHE A 175 5.80 -12.81 -2.15
CA PHE A 175 5.29 -14.04 -2.74
C PHE A 175 6.29 -15.20 -2.61
N GLU A 176 7.57 -14.96 -2.90
CA GLU A 176 8.65 -15.94 -2.75
C GLU A 176 8.79 -16.38 -1.29
N LYS A 177 8.94 -15.42 -0.35
CA LYS A 177 9.20 -15.70 1.07
C LYS A 177 8.06 -16.40 1.80
N ILE A 178 6.82 -16.18 1.38
CA ILE A 178 5.68 -16.92 1.95
C ILE A 178 5.64 -18.35 1.36
N ASN A 179 5.91 -18.52 0.06
CA ASN A 179 5.95 -19.84 -0.57
C ASN A 179 7.08 -20.73 -0.02
N GLU A 180 8.27 -20.17 0.24
CA GLU A 180 9.37 -20.89 0.90
C GLU A 180 8.92 -21.49 2.24
N ARG A 181 8.28 -20.69 3.09
CA ARG A 181 7.82 -21.11 4.42
C ARG A 181 6.71 -22.15 4.36
N LYS A 182 5.76 -21.98 3.43
CA LYS A 182 4.74 -23.00 3.14
C LYS A 182 5.38 -24.34 2.76
N LYS A 183 6.35 -24.35 1.85
CA LYS A 183 7.05 -25.58 1.42
C LYS A 183 7.80 -26.25 2.56
N MET A 184 8.54 -25.47 3.37
CA MET A 184 9.30 -26.01 4.50
C MET A 184 8.40 -26.71 5.52
N LYS A 185 7.24 -26.13 5.86
CA LYS A 185 6.31 -26.74 6.82
C LYS A 185 5.68 -28.01 6.29
N ASN A 186 5.30 -28.04 5.01
CA ASN A 186 4.78 -29.27 4.39
C ASN A 186 5.84 -30.38 4.36
N ALA A 187 7.12 -30.05 4.09
CA ALA A 187 8.20 -31.03 4.08
C ALA A 187 8.50 -31.63 5.46
N VAL A 188 8.38 -30.86 6.54
CA VAL A 188 8.51 -31.38 7.92
C VAL A 188 7.36 -32.32 8.27
N GLN A 189 6.13 -32.00 7.83
CA GLN A 189 4.95 -32.79 8.15
C GLN A 189 4.88 -34.13 7.41
N HIS A 190 5.60 -34.29 6.29
CA HIS A 190 5.74 -35.57 5.58
C HIS A 190 6.90 -36.44 6.10
N ARG A 191 7.72 -35.95 7.03
CA ARG A 191 8.85 -36.68 7.63
C ARG A 191 8.54 -37.22 9.04
N LEU A 192 7.35 -36.94 9.57
CA LEU A 192 6.79 -37.45 10.82
C LEU A 192 5.67 -38.42 10.48
#